data_AF-A0AAW1ENN5-F1
#
_entry.id   AF-A0AAW1ENN5-F1
#
_cell.length_a   1.000
_cell.length_b   1.000
_cell.length_c   1.000
_cell.angle_alpha   90.00
_cell.angle_beta   90.00
_cell.angle_gamma   90.00
#
_symmetry.space_group_name_H-M   'P 1'
#
loop_
_entity.id
_entity.type
_entity.pdbx_description
1 polymer ?
#
loop_
_entity_poly.entity_id
_entity_poly.type
_entity_poly.pdbx_seq_one_letter_code
_entity_poly.pdbx_strand_id
1 'polypeptide(L)'
;MSAKEATALAKTQSGDSQKNHEVSQEKLLSDEAQCISRLLENCIVQVEIAATLPALQLDSVSDVVDKELRGLIKEHQILIGRLETLDGLKQESDGEQDGEAGEARAQLEKDIKNSVRDLLRVARVHPDAICGLRAELGMKEGESEYMLIKGLEKFQKLLPSLDYEELQQVSLSLDHNAIAVSLEEEAATAIKEIDAKISCDDNELKKCRRSLKELEEQPGRLLVDDKQYQSHMKSAQMKQAGIQQEIDQLNSQLNNLATNNRQAERELYDENEKLMEGIENMLRLFDNEMGKKQADLEMNGIGCEAEEEQLRTLEKSFSALELECNEIWEKRRLADAKRAEEMRELELKTKAAIIVQAAWRRYITRKSLKNKGKKKKNAKKGKKKTK
;
A
#
# COMPACT_ATOMS: atom_id res chain seq x y z
N MET A 1 -17.77 12.73 69.32
CA MET A 1 -16.81 13.62 70.01
C MET A 1 -15.62 12.74 70.39
N SER A 2 -14.42 12.97 69.84
CA SER A 2 -13.36 13.84 70.42
C SER A 2 -12.92 13.35 71.82
N ALA A 3 -11.65 13.02 72.10
CA ALA A 3 -10.41 13.12 71.31
C ALA A 3 -9.25 12.28 71.92
N LYS A 4 -8.19 12.01 71.14
CA LYS A 4 -6.74 11.98 71.51
C LYS A 4 -6.26 10.99 72.62
N GLU A 5 -5.02 10.49 72.68
CA GLU A 5 -3.77 10.72 71.92
C GLU A 5 -2.80 9.51 72.11
N ALA A 6 -1.63 9.55 71.43
CA ALA A 6 -0.39 8.78 71.71
C ALA A 6 -0.36 7.24 71.45
N THR A 7 0.74 6.59 71.00
CA THR A 7 2.00 7.02 70.34
C THR A 7 2.63 5.82 69.60
N ALA A 8 3.30 6.10 68.47
CA ALA A 8 4.27 5.31 67.67
C ALA A 8 4.62 3.84 68.00
N LEU A 9 4.71 2.99 66.95
CA LEU A 9 5.99 2.42 66.48
C LEU A 9 5.88 1.72 65.10
N ALA A 10 7.01 1.62 64.40
CA ALA A 10 7.28 0.79 63.22
C ALA A 10 6.35 0.93 61.99
N LYS A 11 6.70 1.88 61.09
CA LYS A 11 6.35 1.77 59.66
C LYS A 11 7.56 1.19 58.91
N THR A 12 7.32 0.11 58.19
CA THR A 12 8.30 -0.74 57.51
C THR A 12 9.10 0.02 56.46
N GLN A 13 10.43 -0.18 56.44
CA GLN A 13 11.22 0.01 55.22
C GLN A 13 10.80 -1.08 54.21
N SER A 14 10.32 -0.67 53.05
CA SER A 14 10.22 -1.54 51.86
C SER A 14 10.12 -0.65 50.62
N GLY A 15 11.25 -0.01 50.29
CA GLY A 15 11.38 0.93 49.19
C GLY A 15 12.71 0.78 48.48
N ASP A 16 13.18 -0.46 48.29
CA ASP A 16 14.47 -0.74 47.64
C ASP A 16 14.53 -2.08 46.87
N SER A 17 13.37 -2.70 46.60
CA SER A 17 13.28 -4.05 46.01
C SER A 17 12.98 -4.07 44.51
N GLN A 18 12.98 -2.93 43.82
CA GLN A 18 12.71 -2.83 42.37
C GLN A 18 13.83 -2.18 41.54
N LYS A 19 14.96 -1.77 42.15
CA LYS A 19 16.14 -1.28 41.40
C LYS A 19 17.28 -2.30 41.26
N ASN A 20 17.18 -3.44 41.94
CA ASN A 20 18.27 -4.41 42.07
C ASN A 20 18.14 -5.64 41.18
N HIS A 21 17.18 -5.67 40.23
CA HIS A 21 16.97 -6.84 39.35
C HIS A 21 17.55 -6.68 37.93
N GLU A 22 18.04 -5.49 37.58
CA GLU A 22 18.57 -5.17 36.24
C GLU A 22 20.12 -5.31 36.16
N VAL A 23 20.80 -5.39 37.30
CA VAL A 23 22.28 -5.40 37.42
C VAL A 23 22.82 -6.81 37.73
N SER A 24 22.22 -7.86 37.19
CA SER A 24 22.60 -9.26 37.54
C SER A 24 22.54 -10.25 36.37
N GLN A 25 22.71 -9.77 35.13
CA GLN A 25 22.95 -10.63 33.96
C GLN A 25 24.13 -10.18 33.07
N GLU A 26 25.05 -9.35 33.57
CA GLU A 26 26.39 -9.22 32.98
C GLU A 26 27.25 -10.45 33.31
N LYS A 27 26.80 -11.61 32.82
CA LYS A 27 27.70 -12.72 32.53
C LYS A 27 28.53 -12.22 31.35
N LEU A 28 29.78 -11.84 31.61
CA LEU A 28 30.67 -11.17 30.66
C LEU A 28 30.58 -11.84 29.28
N LEU A 29 29.90 -11.17 28.35
CA LEU A 29 29.93 -11.54 26.94
C LEU A 29 31.39 -11.49 26.50
N SER A 30 31.87 -12.54 25.82
CA SER A 30 33.17 -12.51 25.14
C SER A 30 33.31 -11.23 24.31
N ASP A 31 34.51 -10.67 24.19
CA ASP A 31 34.73 -9.42 23.45
C ASP A 31 34.17 -9.50 22.02
N GLU A 32 34.19 -10.70 21.42
CA GLU A 32 33.56 -10.99 20.13
C GLU A 32 32.02 -10.96 20.19
N ALA A 33 31.41 -11.54 21.23
CA ALA A 33 29.95 -11.48 21.42
C ALA A 33 29.46 -10.05 21.71
N GLN A 34 30.27 -9.23 22.39
CA GLN A 34 30.02 -7.78 22.52
C GLN A 34 30.17 -7.06 21.17
N CYS A 35 31.17 -7.42 20.36
CA CYS A 35 31.35 -6.89 19.02
C CYS A 35 30.12 -7.18 18.14
N ILE A 36 29.66 -8.44 18.12
CA ILE A 36 28.48 -8.85 17.36
C ILE A 36 27.20 -8.18 17.89
N SER A 37 27.01 -8.03 19.21
CA SER A 37 25.85 -7.29 19.75
C SER A 37 25.83 -5.84 19.27
N ARG A 38 26.98 -5.13 19.38
CA ARG A 38 27.11 -3.75 18.88
C ARG A 38 26.88 -3.67 17.37
N LEU A 39 27.32 -4.66 16.59
CA LEU A 39 27.04 -4.70 15.15
C LEU A 39 25.55 -4.90 14.86
N LEU A 40 24.87 -5.81 15.58
CA LEU A 40 23.42 -6.03 15.44
C LEU A 40 22.61 -4.78 15.84
N GLU A 41 22.95 -4.13 16.95
CA GLU A 41 22.36 -2.86 17.40
C GLU A 41 22.52 -1.77 16.31
N ASN A 42 23.73 -1.61 15.77
CA ASN A 42 23.99 -0.67 14.67
C ASN A 42 23.23 -1.04 13.37
N CYS A 43 22.98 -2.33 13.12
CA CYS A 43 22.16 -2.78 11.99
C CYS A 43 20.67 -2.46 12.20
N ILE A 44 20.14 -2.68 13.40
CA ILE A 44 18.76 -2.33 13.76
C ILE A 44 18.54 -0.82 13.56
N VAL A 45 19.38 0.02 14.15
CA VAL A 45 19.30 1.48 14.01
C VAL A 45 19.42 1.94 12.54
N GLN A 46 20.23 1.26 11.72
CA GLN A 46 20.33 1.57 10.29
C GLN A 46 19.08 1.20 9.49
N VAL A 47 18.47 0.04 9.77
CA VAL A 47 17.18 -0.36 9.19
C VAL A 47 16.08 0.61 9.63
N GLU A 48 16.11 1.03 10.89
CA GLU A 48 15.14 1.98 11.42
C GLU A 48 15.23 3.37 10.77
N ILE A 49 16.45 3.92 10.64
CA ILE A 49 16.68 5.17 9.91
C ILE A 49 16.19 5.03 8.47
N ALA A 50 16.58 3.96 7.77
CA ALA A 50 16.18 3.75 6.37
C ALA A 50 14.65 3.70 6.19
N ALA A 51 13.95 3.01 7.09
CA ALA A 51 12.48 2.91 7.06
C ALA A 51 11.76 4.26 7.29
N THR A 52 12.39 5.20 8.00
CA THR A 52 11.77 6.52 8.26
C THR A 52 11.95 7.53 7.11
N LEU A 53 13.00 7.40 6.30
CA LEU A 53 13.36 8.41 5.28
C LEU A 53 12.24 8.74 4.28
N PRO A 54 11.45 7.79 3.75
CA PRO A 54 10.34 8.12 2.84
C PRO A 54 9.24 8.93 3.53
N ALA A 55 8.98 8.69 4.82
CA ALA A 55 7.94 9.37 5.58
C ALA A 55 8.31 10.83 5.93
N LEU A 56 9.61 11.16 6.01
CA LEU A 56 10.09 12.53 6.23
C LEU A 56 9.83 13.49 5.05
N GLN A 57 9.33 12.99 3.93
CA GLN A 57 8.96 13.80 2.77
C GLN A 57 7.59 14.48 2.93
N LEU A 58 6.73 14.01 3.86
CA LEU A 58 5.43 14.63 4.14
C LEU A 58 5.56 15.87 5.05
N ASP A 59 4.75 16.90 4.77
CA ASP A 59 4.86 18.29 5.27
C ASP A 59 4.79 18.51 6.80
N SER A 60 4.59 17.47 7.61
CA SER A 60 4.37 17.58 9.06
C SER A 60 5.64 17.39 9.90
N VAL A 61 6.72 18.11 9.59
CA VAL A 61 7.94 18.12 10.42
C VAL A 61 7.73 19.00 11.66
N SER A 62 7.26 18.37 12.74
CA SER A 62 7.02 18.92 14.09
C SER A 62 8.18 19.74 14.68
N ASP A 63 7.92 20.64 15.64
CA ASP A 63 8.92 21.51 16.29
C ASP A 63 9.99 20.76 17.11
N VAL A 64 9.79 19.46 17.37
CA VAL A 64 10.68 18.61 18.20
C VAL A 64 12.00 18.24 17.50
N VAL A 65 12.09 18.40 16.17
CA VAL A 65 13.29 18.07 15.37
C VAL A 65 14.40 19.12 15.49
N ASP A 66 15.63 18.63 15.62
CA ASP A 66 16.86 19.43 15.51
C ASP A 66 16.85 20.39 14.32
N LYS A 67 17.28 21.63 14.57
CA LYS A 67 17.27 22.72 13.58
C LYS A 67 18.07 22.39 12.32
N GLU A 68 19.13 21.60 12.45
CA GLU A 68 19.98 21.12 11.36
C GLU A 68 19.25 20.10 10.48
N LEU A 69 18.69 19.04 11.08
CA LEU A 69 17.91 18.02 10.36
C LEU A 69 16.70 18.62 9.64
N ARG A 70 15.98 19.55 10.30
CA ARG A 70 14.88 20.30 9.68
C ARG A 70 15.31 21.14 8.47
N GLY A 71 16.52 21.70 8.49
CA GLY A 71 17.09 22.44 7.36
C GLY A 71 17.31 21.51 6.17
N LEU A 72 18.00 20.40 6.39
CA LEU A 72 18.30 19.40 5.36
C LEU A 72 17.04 18.76 4.75
N ILE A 73 15.99 18.50 5.54
CA ILE A 73 14.72 17.97 5.01
C ILE A 73 14.07 18.99 4.06
N LYS A 74 14.06 20.28 4.41
CA LYS A 74 13.51 21.33 3.53
C LYS A 74 14.32 21.51 2.25
N GLU A 75 15.64 21.45 2.34
CA GLU A 75 16.51 21.47 1.16
C GLU A 75 16.25 20.26 0.25
N HIS A 76 16.05 19.08 0.82
CA HIS A 76 15.68 17.87 0.09
C HIS A 76 14.33 18.01 -0.64
N GLN A 77 13.30 18.51 0.05
CA GLN A 77 11.98 18.78 -0.53
C GLN A 77 12.04 19.79 -1.69
N ILE A 78 12.86 20.85 -1.56
CA ILE A 78 13.08 21.83 -2.64
C ILE A 78 13.75 21.17 -3.86
N LEU A 79 14.69 20.24 -3.65
CA LEU A 79 15.33 19.50 -4.74
C LEU A 79 14.36 18.52 -5.43
N ILE A 80 13.47 17.86 -4.67
CA ILE A 80 12.41 17.00 -5.23
C ILE A 80 11.43 17.83 -6.08
N GLY A 81 10.89 18.94 -5.56
CA GLY A 81 9.97 19.79 -6.33
C GLY A 81 10.62 20.39 -7.60
N ARG A 82 11.93 20.66 -7.58
CA ARG A 82 12.69 21.04 -8.77
C ARG A 82 12.80 19.90 -9.80
N LEU A 83 12.84 18.64 -9.36
CA LEU A 83 12.85 17.48 -10.26
C LEU A 83 11.47 17.27 -10.90
N GLU A 84 10.40 17.37 -10.11
CA GLU A 84 9.02 17.26 -10.57
C GLU A 84 8.67 18.33 -11.61
N THR A 85 9.11 19.58 -11.39
CA THR A 85 8.94 20.67 -12.38
C THR A 85 9.75 20.47 -13.65
N LEU A 86 10.93 19.86 -13.59
CA LEU A 86 11.73 19.50 -14.78
C LEU A 86 11.13 18.33 -15.56
N ASP A 87 10.67 17.28 -14.88
CA ASP A 87 10.03 16.13 -15.55
C ASP A 87 8.64 16.51 -16.11
N GLY A 88 7.93 17.48 -15.50
CA GLY A 88 6.71 18.09 -16.05
C GLY A 88 6.94 18.88 -17.34
N LEU A 89 7.94 19.78 -17.35
CA LEU A 89 8.34 20.52 -18.56
C LEU A 89 8.76 19.59 -19.73
N LYS A 90 9.27 18.40 -19.41
CA LYS A 90 9.65 17.39 -20.42
C LYS A 90 8.44 16.73 -21.11
N GLN A 91 7.25 16.75 -20.51
CA GLN A 91 6.02 16.24 -21.16
C GLN A 91 5.42 17.26 -22.15
N GLU A 92 5.77 18.54 -22.05
CA GLU A 92 5.22 19.61 -22.92
C GLU A 92 6.14 19.96 -24.11
N SER A 93 7.39 19.47 -24.14
CA SER A 93 8.42 19.86 -25.11
C SER A 93 9.00 18.69 -25.90
N ASP A 94 8.30 18.25 -26.95
CA ASP A 94 8.70 17.18 -27.88
C ASP A 94 9.76 17.64 -28.91
N GLY A 95 10.86 18.26 -28.45
CA GLY A 95 11.85 18.88 -29.34
C GLY A 95 13.22 19.23 -28.73
N GLU A 96 14.24 18.49 -29.17
CA GLU A 96 15.66 18.86 -29.39
C GLU A 96 16.42 19.78 -28.38
N GLN A 97 16.00 19.91 -27.12
CA GLN A 97 16.81 20.54 -26.03
C GLN A 97 17.60 19.53 -25.19
N ASP A 98 18.15 18.47 -25.80
CA ASP A 98 18.67 17.30 -25.10
C ASP A 98 20.03 17.52 -24.37
N GLY A 99 20.72 18.63 -24.67
CA GLY A 99 22.01 18.99 -24.07
C GLY A 99 21.88 19.64 -22.67
N GLU A 100 21.52 20.93 -22.64
CA GLU A 100 21.50 21.71 -21.38
C GLU A 100 20.48 21.19 -20.36
N ALA A 101 19.31 20.71 -20.81
CA ALA A 101 18.32 20.08 -19.92
C ALA A 101 18.82 18.74 -19.35
N GLY A 102 19.60 17.98 -20.13
CA GLY A 102 20.25 16.75 -19.69
C GLY A 102 21.31 17.01 -18.61
N GLU A 103 22.16 18.01 -18.80
CA GLU A 103 23.17 18.42 -17.80
C GLU A 103 22.52 18.96 -16.52
N ALA A 104 21.49 19.79 -16.64
CA ALA A 104 20.74 20.30 -15.48
C ALA A 104 20.07 19.16 -14.67
N ARG A 105 19.51 18.16 -15.35
CA ARG A 105 18.92 16.97 -14.71
C ARG A 105 19.97 16.09 -14.03
N ALA A 106 21.13 15.86 -14.67
CA ALA A 106 22.24 15.10 -14.09
C ALA A 106 22.84 15.79 -12.85
N GLN A 107 22.95 17.12 -12.88
CA GLN A 107 23.38 17.90 -11.71
C GLN A 107 22.34 17.85 -10.59
N LEU A 108 21.04 17.95 -10.90
CA LEU A 108 19.99 17.84 -9.89
C LEU A 108 19.92 16.43 -9.26
N GLU A 109 20.08 15.37 -10.04
CA GLU A 109 20.16 13.99 -9.52
C GLU A 109 21.35 13.81 -8.57
N LYS A 110 22.49 14.44 -8.87
CA LYS A 110 23.67 14.46 -8.01
C LYS A 110 23.42 15.25 -6.72
N ASP A 111 22.71 16.37 -6.79
CA ASP A 111 22.36 17.19 -5.62
C ASP A 111 21.36 16.46 -4.70
N ILE A 112 20.37 15.76 -5.27
CA ILE A 112 19.46 14.88 -4.53
C ILE A 112 20.25 13.75 -3.82
N LYS A 113 21.19 13.09 -4.51
CA LYS A 113 22.04 12.05 -3.90
C LYS A 113 22.90 12.58 -2.76
N ASN A 114 23.45 13.79 -2.90
CA ASN A 114 24.19 14.44 -1.81
C ASN A 114 23.26 14.75 -0.63
N SER A 115 22.09 15.32 -0.89
CA SER A 115 21.07 15.63 0.12
C SER A 115 20.61 14.40 0.92
N VAL A 116 20.34 13.26 0.26
CA VAL A 116 20.02 11.99 0.95
C VAL A 116 21.19 11.52 1.83
N ARG A 117 22.43 11.63 1.32
CA ARG A 117 23.63 11.23 2.08
C ARG A 117 23.84 12.12 3.31
N ASP A 118 23.56 13.41 3.20
CA ASP A 118 23.74 14.36 4.29
C ASP A 118 22.62 14.23 5.34
N LEU A 119 21.38 13.94 4.92
CA LEU A 119 20.29 13.48 5.80
C LEU A 119 20.67 12.19 6.56
N LEU A 120 21.16 11.16 5.86
CA LEU A 120 21.65 9.91 6.45
C LEU A 120 22.79 10.14 7.45
N ARG A 121 23.66 11.11 7.18
CA ARG A 121 24.77 11.48 8.07
C ARG A 121 24.25 12.07 9.38
N VAL A 122 23.30 13.01 9.32
CA VAL A 122 22.72 13.62 10.52
C VAL A 122 21.87 12.60 11.30
N ALA A 123 21.07 11.79 10.61
CA ALA A 123 20.30 10.70 11.22
C ALA A 123 21.18 9.69 11.99
N ARG A 124 22.40 9.40 11.51
CA ARG A 124 23.37 8.55 12.21
C ARG A 124 24.01 9.20 13.45
N VAL A 125 24.06 10.53 13.53
CA VAL A 125 24.59 11.26 14.69
C VAL A 125 23.49 11.47 15.74
N HIS A 126 22.22 11.58 15.31
CA HIS A 126 21.07 11.82 16.17
C HIS A 126 19.96 10.76 15.95
N PRO A 127 20.20 9.49 16.31
CA PRO A 127 19.19 8.42 16.16
C PRO A 127 17.93 8.71 16.98
N ASP A 128 18.06 9.28 18.19
CA ASP A 128 16.94 9.62 19.06
C ASP A 128 15.95 10.60 18.42
N ALA A 129 16.45 11.56 17.62
CA ALA A 129 15.61 12.52 16.89
C ALA A 129 14.77 11.85 15.79
N ILE A 130 15.31 10.80 15.15
CA ILE A 130 14.63 10.00 14.14
C ILE A 130 13.60 9.07 14.81
N CYS A 131 13.93 8.47 15.95
CA CYS A 131 13.00 7.66 16.74
C CYS A 131 11.84 8.49 17.29
N GLY A 132 12.09 9.72 17.77
CA GLY A 132 11.06 10.67 18.16
C GLY A 132 10.13 11.04 17.01
N LEU A 133 10.68 11.35 15.84
CA LEU A 133 9.92 11.60 14.61
C LEU A 133 9.01 10.44 14.21
N ARG A 134 9.51 9.20 14.27
CA ARG A 134 8.72 7.99 14.00
C ARG A 134 7.52 7.88 14.95
N ALA A 135 7.74 8.12 16.24
CA ALA A 135 6.70 8.04 17.27
C ALA A 135 5.63 9.13 17.10
N GLU A 136 6.02 10.37 16.77
CA GLU A 136 5.09 11.48 16.50
C GLU A 136 4.26 11.26 15.23
N LEU A 137 4.85 10.70 14.18
CA LEU A 137 4.15 10.38 12.93
C LEU A 137 3.23 9.15 13.04
N GLY A 138 3.16 8.48 14.20
CA GLY A 138 2.30 7.32 14.43
C GLY A 138 2.60 6.12 13.53
N MET A 139 3.84 6.03 13.03
CA MET A 139 4.24 5.11 11.98
C MET A 139 4.26 3.66 12.48
N LYS A 140 3.60 2.77 11.74
CA LYS A 140 3.83 1.33 11.84
C LYS A 140 4.94 0.96 10.86
N GLU A 141 5.91 0.18 11.31
CA GLU A 141 6.92 -0.41 10.44
C GLU A 141 6.26 -1.20 9.31
N GLY A 142 6.85 -1.11 8.11
CA GLY A 142 6.48 -1.99 7.00
C GLY A 142 6.69 -3.45 7.39
N GLU A 143 5.91 -4.36 6.82
CA GLU A 143 5.91 -5.77 7.23
C GLU A 143 7.30 -6.42 7.02
N SER A 144 8.01 -6.02 5.97
CA SER A 144 9.41 -6.37 5.69
C SER A 144 10.38 -5.89 6.77
N GLU A 145 10.28 -4.63 7.16
CA GLU A 145 11.15 -3.95 8.11
C GLU A 145 10.93 -4.50 9.53
N TYR A 146 9.66 -4.65 9.93
CA TYR A 146 9.27 -5.28 11.19
C TYR A 146 9.80 -6.71 11.30
N MET A 147 9.68 -7.51 10.24
CA MET A 147 10.18 -8.89 10.21
C MET A 147 11.71 -8.95 10.27
N LEU A 148 12.42 -8.00 9.65
CA LEU A 148 13.88 -7.88 9.73
C LEU A 148 14.34 -7.46 11.13
N ILE A 149 13.78 -6.40 11.70
CA ILE A 149 14.10 -5.91 13.07
C ILE A 149 13.86 -7.02 14.09
N LYS A 150 12.67 -7.64 14.05
CA LYS A 150 12.29 -8.77 14.93
C LYS A 150 13.16 -10.02 14.70
N GLY A 151 13.74 -10.18 13.51
CA GLY A 151 14.75 -11.19 13.21
C GLY A 151 16.07 -10.89 13.92
N LEU A 152 16.60 -9.68 13.75
CA LEU A 152 17.85 -9.22 14.37
C LEU A 152 17.76 -9.24 15.91
N GLU A 153 16.65 -8.80 16.50
CA GLU A 153 16.40 -8.92 17.94
C GLU A 153 16.46 -10.37 18.44
N LYS A 154 15.94 -11.33 17.67
CA LYS A 154 15.99 -12.75 18.04
C LYS A 154 17.42 -13.27 18.00
N PHE A 155 18.21 -12.88 17.01
CA PHE A 155 19.65 -13.20 16.97
C PHE A 155 20.40 -12.60 18.16
N GLN A 156 20.11 -11.34 18.52
CA GLN A 156 20.68 -10.69 19.71
C GLN A 156 20.35 -11.45 21.01
N LYS A 157 19.11 -11.96 21.14
CA LYS A 157 18.66 -12.76 22.29
C LYS A 157 19.25 -14.19 22.34
N LEU A 158 19.84 -14.67 21.24
CA LEU A 158 20.46 -16.01 21.15
C LEU A 158 21.99 -15.99 21.36
N LEU A 159 22.65 -14.84 21.17
CA LEU A 159 24.10 -14.66 21.41
C LEU A 159 24.61 -15.13 22.79
N PRO A 160 23.88 -14.97 23.91
CA PRO A 160 24.31 -15.46 25.22
C PRO A 160 24.30 -17.00 25.38
N SER A 161 23.88 -17.76 24.35
CA SER A 161 23.68 -19.22 24.43
C SER A 161 24.68 -20.08 23.68
N LEU A 162 25.65 -19.50 22.97
CA LEU A 162 26.75 -20.23 22.35
C LEU A 162 28.03 -20.11 23.19
N ASP A 163 28.42 -21.22 23.82
CA ASP A 163 29.79 -21.39 24.33
C ASP A 163 30.75 -21.54 23.14
N TYR A 164 31.56 -20.52 22.90
CA TYR A 164 32.59 -20.49 21.85
C TYR A 164 33.96 -20.79 22.46
N GLU A 165 34.31 -22.07 22.59
CA GLU A 165 35.60 -22.50 23.18
C GLU A 165 36.68 -22.87 22.14
N GLU A 166 36.35 -22.88 20.84
CA GLU A 166 37.26 -23.30 19.75
C GLU A 166 37.36 -22.27 18.60
N LEU A 167 38.00 -21.12 18.82
CA LEU A 167 38.48 -20.27 17.70
C LEU A 167 39.71 -19.38 18.01
N GLN A 168 40.44 -19.66 19.10
CA GLN A 168 41.52 -18.79 19.58
C GLN A 168 42.93 -19.34 19.28
N GLN A 169 43.27 -19.54 17.99
CA GLN A 169 44.64 -20.00 17.64
C GLN A 169 45.23 -19.51 16.31
N VAL A 170 44.88 -18.31 15.80
CA VAL A 170 45.65 -17.68 14.71
C VAL A 170 45.76 -16.17 14.91
N SER A 171 46.84 -15.70 15.57
CA SER A 171 47.52 -14.40 15.30
C SER A 171 48.66 -14.12 16.29
N LEU A 172 49.85 -14.66 16.06
CA LEU A 172 51.11 -14.05 16.53
C LEU A 172 52.20 -14.27 15.49
N SER A 173 52.53 -13.21 14.75
CA SER A 173 53.73 -13.11 13.91
C SER A 173 54.80 -12.38 14.71
N LEU A 174 55.93 -13.02 15.00
CA LEU A 174 57.09 -12.35 15.61
C LEU A 174 58.41 -12.99 15.13
N ASP A 175 59.45 -12.17 15.01
CA ASP A 175 60.69 -12.49 14.29
C ASP A 175 61.45 -13.72 14.81
N HIS A 176 61.64 -14.71 13.92
CA HIS A 176 62.52 -15.83 14.15
C HIS A 176 64.00 -15.43 13.97
N ASN A 177 64.73 -15.32 15.09
CA ASN A 177 66.12 -15.83 15.21
C ASN A 177 66.69 -15.74 16.63
N ALA A 178 66.13 -14.92 17.53
CA ALA A 178 66.57 -14.86 18.93
C ALA A 178 65.89 -15.92 19.83
N ILE A 179 64.64 -16.29 19.54
CA ILE A 179 63.82 -17.18 20.36
C ILE A 179 64.24 -18.66 20.23
N ALA A 180 64.81 -19.05 19.08
CA ALA A 180 65.14 -20.45 18.76
C ALA A 180 66.13 -21.09 19.77
N VAL A 181 67.13 -20.33 20.22
CA VAL A 181 68.16 -20.85 21.15
C VAL A 181 67.60 -21.06 22.56
N SER A 182 66.72 -20.16 23.03
CA SER A 182 66.08 -20.31 24.34
C SER A 182 65.04 -21.44 24.35
N LEU A 183 64.27 -21.60 23.27
CA LEU A 183 63.34 -22.73 23.12
C LEU A 183 64.05 -24.09 23.06
N GLU A 184 65.27 -24.16 22.51
CA GLU A 184 66.02 -25.42 22.44
C GLU A 184 66.55 -25.85 23.82
N GLU A 185 66.93 -24.90 24.68
CA GLU A 185 67.29 -25.17 26.09
C GLU A 185 66.07 -25.55 26.94
N GLU A 186 64.93 -24.87 26.75
CA GLU A 186 63.65 -25.18 27.42
C GLU A 186 63.07 -26.53 26.97
N ALA A 187 63.19 -26.89 25.68
CA ALA A 187 62.85 -28.22 25.20
C ALA A 187 63.76 -29.29 25.82
N ALA A 188 65.06 -29.02 25.97
CA ALA A 188 66.01 -29.97 26.55
C ALA A 188 65.81 -30.20 28.07
N THR A 189 65.23 -29.24 28.81
CA THR A 189 64.81 -29.46 30.20
C THR A 189 63.47 -30.18 30.28
N ALA A 190 62.49 -29.81 29.47
CA ALA A 190 61.18 -30.47 29.40
C ALA A 190 61.29 -31.97 29.03
N ILE A 191 62.15 -32.32 28.07
CA ILE A 191 62.40 -33.73 27.70
C ILE A 191 62.93 -34.54 28.90
N LYS A 192 63.84 -33.97 29.70
CA LYS A 192 64.38 -34.66 30.90
C LYS A 192 63.34 -34.84 31.99
N GLU A 193 62.41 -33.89 32.15
CA GLU A 193 61.29 -34.03 33.08
C GLU A 193 60.31 -35.12 32.62
N ILE A 194 60.01 -35.18 31.32
CA ILE A 194 59.18 -36.23 30.72
C ILE A 194 59.84 -37.62 30.89
N ASP A 195 61.14 -37.77 30.61
CA ASP A 195 61.87 -39.02 30.82
C ASP A 195 61.87 -39.48 32.29
N ALA A 196 62.03 -38.54 33.23
CA ALA A 196 61.94 -38.82 34.66
C ALA A 196 60.53 -39.30 35.06
N LYS A 197 59.48 -38.72 34.46
CA LYS A 197 58.09 -39.12 34.70
C LYS A 197 57.75 -40.46 34.08
N ILE A 198 58.20 -40.74 32.85
CA ILE A 198 58.08 -42.06 32.21
C ILE A 198 58.75 -43.15 33.07
N SER A 199 59.91 -42.86 33.66
CA SER A 199 60.60 -43.76 34.59
C SER A 199 59.81 -43.98 35.89
N CYS A 200 59.12 -42.96 36.40
CA CYS A 200 58.21 -43.08 37.54
C CYS A 200 57.03 -44.01 37.19
N ASP A 201 56.34 -43.73 36.09
CA ASP A 201 55.14 -44.44 35.64
C ASP A 201 55.46 -45.91 35.27
N ASP A 202 56.62 -46.20 34.70
CA ASP A 202 57.09 -47.58 34.44
C ASP A 202 57.36 -48.36 35.73
N ASN A 203 57.84 -47.70 36.80
CA ASN A 203 57.98 -48.32 38.11
C ASN A 203 56.62 -48.58 38.79
N GLU A 204 55.65 -47.68 38.61
CA GLU A 204 54.26 -47.92 39.05
C GLU A 204 53.60 -49.05 38.27
N LEU A 205 53.76 -49.11 36.95
CA LEU A 205 53.31 -50.23 36.11
C LEU A 205 53.93 -51.55 36.57
N LYS A 206 55.23 -51.60 36.85
CA LYS A 206 55.90 -52.78 37.42
C LYS A 206 55.40 -53.16 38.81
N LYS A 207 54.88 -52.22 39.60
CA LYS A 207 54.24 -52.48 40.90
C LYS A 207 52.84 -53.04 40.72
N CYS A 208 51.99 -52.37 39.94
CA CYS A 208 50.64 -52.84 39.60
C CYS A 208 50.65 -54.23 38.96
N ARG A 209 51.58 -54.49 38.05
CA ARG A 209 51.73 -55.80 37.37
C ARG A 209 52.17 -56.93 38.33
N ARG A 210 52.87 -56.60 39.43
CA ARG A 210 53.16 -57.57 40.52
C ARG A 210 51.90 -57.85 41.34
N SER A 211 51.19 -56.81 41.78
CA SER A 211 49.96 -56.98 42.57
C SER A 211 48.83 -57.68 41.80
N LEU A 212 48.76 -57.50 40.48
CA LEU A 212 47.80 -58.23 39.62
C LEU A 212 48.13 -59.73 39.58
N LYS A 213 49.43 -60.08 39.55
CA LYS A 213 49.90 -61.47 39.59
C LYS A 213 49.71 -62.12 40.97
N GLU A 214 49.94 -61.36 42.05
CA GLU A 214 49.65 -61.79 43.43
C GLU A 214 48.14 -62.05 43.65
N LEU A 215 47.26 -61.35 42.93
CA LEU A 215 45.81 -61.56 42.96
C LEU A 215 45.39 -62.81 42.18
N GLU A 216 46.07 -63.10 41.05
CA GLU A 216 45.85 -64.27 40.20
C GLU A 216 46.21 -65.60 40.93
N GLU A 217 47.13 -65.55 41.90
CA GLU A 217 47.55 -66.68 42.72
C GLU A 217 46.57 -67.02 43.89
N GLN A 218 45.45 -66.31 44.06
CA GLN A 218 44.41 -66.61 45.06
C GLN A 218 43.06 -67.11 44.46
N PRO A 219 42.94 -68.40 44.08
CA PRO A 219 41.74 -68.94 43.43
C PRO A 219 40.50 -69.05 44.34
N GLY A 220 40.64 -68.85 45.66
CA GLY A 220 39.57 -69.12 46.63
C GLY A 220 38.49 -68.05 46.78
N ARG A 221 38.73 -66.79 46.35
CA ARG A 221 37.83 -65.66 46.63
C ARG A 221 36.87 -65.31 45.48
N LEU A 222 37.16 -65.77 44.25
CA LEU A 222 36.43 -65.37 43.04
C LEU A 222 35.08 -66.09 42.85
N LEU A 223 34.93 -67.32 43.36
CA LEU A 223 33.75 -68.18 43.11
C LEU A 223 32.43 -67.72 43.74
N VAL A 224 32.47 -66.78 44.71
CA VAL A 224 31.26 -66.22 45.34
C VAL A 224 30.76 -65.00 44.57
N ASP A 225 31.67 -64.11 44.15
CA ASP A 225 31.33 -62.92 43.36
C ASP A 225 30.73 -63.30 41.99
N ASP A 226 31.20 -64.40 41.38
CA ASP A 226 30.79 -64.85 40.04
C ASP A 226 29.28 -65.17 39.94
N LYS A 227 28.70 -65.81 40.96
CA LYS A 227 27.25 -66.08 41.02
C LYS A 227 26.42 -64.81 41.18
N GLN A 228 26.92 -63.86 41.98
CA GLN A 228 26.25 -62.58 42.20
C GLN A 228 26.28 -61.75 40.91
N TYR A 229 27.43 -61.66 40.23
CA TYR A 229 27.59 -61.05 38.91
C TYR A 229 26.60 -61.63 37.89
N GLN A 230 26.48 -62.96 37.82
CA GLN A 230 25.59 -63.62 36.87
C GLN A 230 24.10 -63.28 37.12
N SER A 231 23.71 -63.04 38.37
CA SER A 231 22.35 -62.59 38.73
C SER A 231 22.11 -61.11 38.37
N HIS A 232 23.09 -60.23 38.62
CA HIS A 232 23.02 -58.82 38.23
C HIS A 232 23.00 -58.64 36.71
N MET A 233 23.80 -59.41 35.97
CA MET A 233 23.79 -59.42 34.51
C MET A 233 22.41 -59.78 33.95
N LYS A 234 21.76 -60.84 34.46
CA LYS A 234 20.39 -61.21 34.05
C LYS A 234 19.36 -60.13 34.38
N SER A 235 19.46 -59.48 35.54
CA SER A 235 18.58 -58.36 35.91
C SER A 235 18.80 -57.14 35.01
N ALA A 236 20.05 -56.79 34.71
CA ALA A 236 20.40 -55.70 33.80
C ALA A 236 19.90 -55.98 32.37
N GLN A 237 20.10 -57.20 31.87
CA GLN A 237 19.67 -57.63 30.54
C GLN A 237 18.13 -57.62 30.41
N MET A 238 17.40 -58.01 31.47
CA MET A 238 15.93 -57.92 31.49
C MET A 238 15.44 -56.47 31.52
N LYS A 239 16.11 -55.57 32.25
CA LYS A 239 15.83 -54.12 32.22
C LYS A 239 16.14 -53.51 30.85
N GLN A 240 17.26 -53.88 30.24
CA GLN A 240 17.66 -53.45 28.90
C GLN A 240 16.63 -53.89 27.85
N ALA A 241 16.12 -55.12 27.93
CA ALA A 241 15.04 -55.59 27.06
C ALA A 241 13.74 -54.80 27.25
N GLY A 242 13.38 -54.46 28.50
CA GLY A 242 12.23 -53.61 28.80
C GLY A 242 12.37 -52.19 28.22
N ILE A 243 13.52 -51.56 28.40
CA ILE A 243 13.82 -50.24 27.82
C ILE A 243 13.82 -50.29 26.28
N GLN A 244 14.37 -51.35 25.68
CA GLN A 244 14.34 -51.52 24.23
C GLN A 244 12.90 -51.66 23.71
N GLN A 245 12.05 -52.43 24.41
CA GLN A 245 10.63 -52.57 24.06
C GLN A 245 9.88 -51.23 24.17
N GLU A 246 10.19 -50.41 25.19
CA GLU A 246 9.63 -49.07 25.36
C GLU A 246 10.10 -48.12 24.23
N ILE A 247 11.38 -48.16 23.85
CA ILE A 247 11.92 -47.45 22.68
C ILE A 247 11.19 -47.85 21.40
N ASP A 248 11.01 -49.15 21.16
CA ASP A 248 10.33 -49.66 19.96
C ASP A 248 8.84 -49.26 19.94
N GLN A 249 8.19 -49.23 21.10
CA GLN A 249 6.81 -48.77 21.26
C GLN A 249 6.67 -47.26 21.01
N LEU A 250 7.57 -46.44 21.58
CA LEU A 250 7.60 -44.99 21.37
C LEU A 250 7.93 -44.64 19.91
N ASN A 251 8.88 -45.34 19.27
CA ASN A 251 9.17 -45.19 17.85
C ASN A 251 7.95 -45.53 16.98
N SER A 252 7.19 -46.57 17.34
CA SER A 252 5.95 -46.92 16.66
C SER A 252 4.87 -45.85 16.81
N GLN A 253 4.71 -45.28 18.01
CA GLN A 253 3.80 -44.16 18.25
C GLN A 253 4.22 -42.89 17.49
N LEU A 254 5.51 -42.56 17.47
CA LEU A 254 6.06 -41.42 16.74
C LEU A 254 5.81 -41.56 15.23
N ASN A 255 6.06 -42.73 14.65
CA ASN A 255 5.81 -42.99 13.23
C ASN A 255 4.31 -42.90 12.87
N ASN A 256 3.43 -43.38 13.76
CA ASN A 256 1.97 -43.25 13.59
C ASN A 256 1.53 -41.78 13.67
N LEU A 257 2.06 -40.99 14.61
CA LEU A 257 1.76 -39.56 14.71
C LEU A 257 2.30 -38.77 13.50
N ALA A 258 3.51 -39.07 13.03
CA ALA A 258 4.11 -38.43 11.86
C ALA A 258 3.34 -38.74 10.57
N THR A 259 2.88 -39.98 10.39
CA THR A 259 2.05 -40.35 9.22
C THR A 259 0.65 -39.73 9.27
N ASN A 260 0.04 -39.67 10.46
CA ASN A 260 -1.24 -38.97 10.65
C ASN A 260 -1.15 -37.46 10.40
N ASN A 261 -0.11 -36.77 10.92
CA ASN A 261 0.11 -35.35 10.62
C ASN A 261 0.30 -35.13 9.12
N ARG A 262 1.14 -35.95 8.45
CA ARG A 262 1.35 -35.85 7.00
C ARG A 262 0.10 -36.17 6.17
N GLN A 263 -0.91 -36.84 6.74
CA GLN A 263 -2.21 -37.04 6.12
C GLN A 263 -3.10 -35.80 6.31
N ALA A 264 -3.21 -35.28 7.54
CA ALA A 264 -3.95 -34.06 7.84
C ALA A 264 -3.41 -32.82 7.10
N GLU A 265 -2.09 -32.67 6.98
CA GLU A 265 -1.45 -31.62 6.17
C GLU A 265 -1.88 -31.69 4.71
N ARG A 266 -1.94 -32.89 4.11
CA ARG A 266 -2.42 -33.07 2.72
C ARG A 266 -3.89 -32.73 2.58
N GLU A 267 -4.72 -33.12 3.53
CA GLU A 267 -6.15 -32.75 3.54
C GLU A 267 -6.33 -31.22 3.62
N LEU A 268 -5.53 -30.53 4.43
CA LEU A 268 -5.52 -29.06 4.48
C LEU A 268 -5.02 -28.42 3.18
N TYR A 269 -4.01 -28.99 2.51
CA TYR A 269 -3.57 -28.51 1.20
C TYR A 269 -4.67 -28.70 0.13
N ASP A 270 -5.31 -29.87 0.09
CA ASP A 270 -6.41 -30.17 -0.83
C ASP A 270 -7.66 -29.30 -0.58
N GLU A 271 -7.93 -28.91 0.67
CA GLU A 271 -9.00 -27.96 1.02
C GLU A 271 -8.63 -26.52 0.61
N ASN A 272 -7.37 -26.11 0.83
CA ASN A 272 -6.89 -24.80 0.45
C ASN A 272 -6.82 -24.64 -1.08
N GLU A 273 -6.45 -25.68 -1.83
CA GLU A 273 -6.49 -25.68 -3.29
C GLU A 273 -7.92 -25.45 -3.82
N LYS A 274 -8.92 -26.18 -3.29
CA LYS A 274 -10.34 -25.97 -3.63
C LYS A 274 -10.83 -24.57 -3.25
N LEU A 275 -10.36 -24.02 -2.13
CA LEU A 275 -10.69 -22.66 -1.71
C LEU A 275 -10.12 -21.62 -2.69
N MET A 276 -8.85 -21.77 -3.08
CA MET A 276 -8.19 -20.92 -4.07
C MET A 276 -8.88 -21.01 -5.44
N GLU A 277 -9.22 -22.21 -5.91
CA GLU A 277 -9.99 -22.40 -7.15
C GLU A 277 -11.38 -21.74 -7.05
N GLY A 278 -12.05 -21.84 -5.89
CA GLY A 278 -13.31 -21.14 -5.62
C GLY A 278 -13.18 -19.62 -5.68
N ILE A 279 -12.11 -19.05 -5.12
CA ILE A 279 -11.80 -17.62 -5.18
C ILE A 279 -11.53 -17.20 -6.63
N GLU A 280 -10.69 -17.94 -7.37
CA GLU A 280 -10.37 -17.62 -8.76
C GLU A 280 -11.62 -17.68 -9.66
N ASN A 281 -12.48 -18.68 -9.47
CA ASN A 281 -13.76 -18.78 -10.18
C ASN A 281 -14.70 -17.61 -9.84
N MET A 282 -14.76 -17.16 -8.59
CA MET A 282 -15.55 -15.97 -8.22
C MET A 282 -15.00 -14.68 -8.83
N LEU A 283 -13.68 -14.47 -8.81
CA LEU A 283 -13.03 -13.32 -9.45
C LEU A 283 -13.32 -13.33 -10.96
N ARG A 284 -13.11 -14.48 -11.62
CA ARG A 284 -13.39 -14.66 -13.05
C ARG A 284 -14.87 -14.41 -13.39
N LEU A 285 -15.80 -14.81 -12.53
CA LEU A 285 -17.23 -14.52 -12.72
C LEU A 285 -17.52 -13.02 -12.58
N PHE A 286 -16.96 -12.37 -11.57
CA PHE A 286 -17.10 -10.94 -11.33
C PHE A 286 -16.56 -10.12 -12.50
N ASP A 287 -15.33 -10.37 -12.96
CA ASP A 287 -14.71 -9.68 -14.10
C ASP A 287 -15.55 -9.83 -15.38
N ASN A 288 -16.09 -11.03 -15.63
CA ASN A 288 -16.98 -11.29 -16.77
C ASN A 288 -18.33 -10.57 -16.64
N GLU A 289 -18.90 -10.44 -15.44
CA GLU A 289 -20.13 -9.68 -15.24
C GLU A 289 -19.89 -8.18 -15.38
N MET A 290 -18.82 -7.65 -14.77
CA MET A 290 -18.42 -6.25 -14.90
C MET A 290 -18.15 -5.87 -16.35
N GLY A 291 -17.44 -6.72 -17.11
CA GLY A 291 -17.20 -6.51 -18.54
C GLY A 291 -18.49 -6.47 -19.38
N LYS A 292 -19.47 -7.33 -19.05
CA LYS A 292 -20.81 -7.28 -19.70
C LYS A 292 -21.57 -6.01 -19.35
N LYS A 293 -21.58 -5.61 -18.07
CA LYS A 293 -22.23 -4.37 -17.62
C LYS A 293 -21.62 -3.13 -18.27
N GLN A 294 -20.30 -3.11 -18.43
CA GLN A 294 -19.60 -2.04 -19.14
C GLN A 294 -20.02 -1.98 -20.61
N ALA A 295 -20.04 -3.11 -21.32
CA ALA A 295 -20.49 -3.17 -22.71
C ALA A 295 -21.98 -2.78 -22.88
N ASP A 296 -22.86 -3.20 -21.97
CA ASP A 296 -24.27 -2.79 -21.95
C ASP A 296 -24.41 -1.27 -21.76
N LEU A 297 -23.62 -0.68 -20.86
CA LEU A 297 -23.61 0.78 -20.61
C LEU A 297 -23.09 1.56 -21.82
N GLU A 298 -22.01 1.11 -22.46
CA GLU A 298 -21.45 1.73 -23.67
C GLU A 298 -22.43 1.67 -24.84
N MET A 299 -23.07 0.51 -25.06
CA MET A 299 -24.10 0.35 -26.09
C MET A 299 -25.30 1.28 -25.83
N ASN A 300 -25.76 1.39 -24.59
CA ASN A 300 -26.85 2.30 -24.22
C ASN A 300 -26.44 3.77 -24.39
N GLY A 301 -25.20 4.14 -24.06
CA GLY A 301 -24.67 5.50 -24.26
C GLY A 301 -24.70 5.91 -25.74
N ILE A 302 -24.19 5.04 -26.62
CA ILE A 302 -24.25 5.24 -28.08
C ILE A 302 -25.70 5.37 -28.57
N GLY A 303 -26.62 4.59 -27.99
CA GLY A 303 -28.06 4.69 -28.26
C GLY A 303 -28.63 6.07 -27.89
N CYS A 304 -28.38 6.54 -26.67
CA CYS A 304 -28.80 7.86 -26.21
C CYS A 304 -28.25 8.99 -27.09
N GLU A 305 -26.96 8.97 -27.45
CA GLU A 305 -26.36 9.98 -28.33
C GLU A 305 -27.03 10.02 -29.71
N ALA A 306 -27.39 8.86 -30.26
CA ALA A 306 -28.10 8.75 -31.54
C ALA A 306 -29.56 9.25 -31.45
N GLU A 307 -30.26 8.98 -30.34
CA GLU A 307 -31.60 9.50 -30.07
C GLU A 307 -31.59 11.02 -29.86
N GLU A 308 -30.60 11.56 -29.17
CA GLU A 308 -30.41 13.00 -29.01
C GLU A 308 -30.20 13.71 -30.35
N GLU A 309 -29.37 13.17 -31.25
CA GLU A 309 -29.18 13.79 -32.56
C GLU A 309 -30.46 13.70 -33.42
N GLN A 310 -31.18 12.58 -33.35
CA GLN A 310 -32.51 12.49 -33.97
C GLN A 310 -33.46 13.56 -33.43
N LEU A 311 -33.53 13.76 -32.11
CA LEU A 311 -34.32 14.81 -31.49
C LEU A 311 -33.90 16.20 -31.99
N ARG A 312 -32.59 16.52 -31.99
CA ARG A 312 -32.04 17.78 -32.52
C ARG A 312 -32.39 18.01 -33.99
N THR A 313 -32.41 16.98 -34.83
CA THR A 313 -32.85 17.12 -36.24
C THR A 313 -34.36 17.35 -36.36
N LEU A 314 -35.15 16.67 -35.53
CA LEU A 314 -36.60 16.76 -35.53
C LEU A 314 -37.08 18.13 -35.02
N GLU A 315 -36.50 18.66 -33.94
CA GLU A 315 -36.75 20.02 -33.41
C GLU A 315 -36.47 21.11 -34.44
N LYS A 316 -35.36 21.01 -35.19
CA LYS A 316 -35.07 21.92 -36.31
C LYS A 316 -36.17 21.88 -37.36
N SER A 317 -36.67 20.69 -37.71
CA SER A 317 -37.73 20.52 -38.71
C SER A 317 -39.09 21.06 -38.23
N PHE A 318 -39.44 20.85 -36.94
CA PHE A 318 -40.64 21.41 -36.33
C PHE A 318 -40.58 22.94 -36.27
N SER A 319 -39.43 23.51 -35.90
CA SER A 319 -39.23 24.97 -35.86
C SER A 319 -39.43 25.61 -37.24
N ALA A 320 -38.94 24.97 -38.30
CA ALA A 320 -39.17 25.43 -39.68
C ALA A 320 -40.66 25.32 -40.07
N LEU A 321 -41.31 24.19 -39.78
CA LEU A 321 -42.71 23.95 -40.11
C LEU A 321 -43.66 24.90 -39.35
N GLU A 322 -43.36 25.23 -38.09
CA GLU A 322 -44.12 26.19 -37.29
C GLU A 322 -44.05 27.60 -37.93
N LEU A 323 -42.86 28.02 -38.38
CA LEU A 323 -42.69 29.28 -39.09
C LEU A 323 -43.51 29.31 -40.40
N GLU A 324 -43.47 28.24 -41.20
CA GLU A 324 -44.29 28.12 -42.41
C GLU A 324 -45.80 28.14 -42.11
N CYS A 325 -46.25 27.46 -41.06
CA CYS A 325 -47.64 27.46 -40.63
C CYS A 325 -48.11 28.87 -40.21
N ASN A 326 -47.28 29.59 -39.46
CA ASN A 326 -47.53 30.97 -39.05
C ASN A 326 -47.59 31.92 -40.27
N GLU A 327 -46.68 31.77 -41.23
CA GLU A 327 -46.75 32.53 -42.49
C GLU A 327 -48.04 32.25 -43.28
N ILE A 328 -48.46 30.98 -43.39
CA ILE A 328 -49.69 30.60 -44.08
C ILE A 328 -50.91 31.19 -43.38
N TRP A 329 -50.95 31.18 -42.05
CA TRP A 329 -52.00 31.80 -41.25
C TRP A 329 -52.08 33.31 -41.47
N GLU A 330 -50.94 34.00 -41.44
CA GLU A 330 -50.89 35.45 -41.66
C GLU A 330 -51.28 35.83 -43.09
N LYS A 331 -50.81 35.09 -44.10
CA LYS A 331 -51.21 35.25 -45.52
C LYS A 331 -52.72 35.09 -45.69
N ARG A 332 -53.35 34.11 -45.02
CA ARG A 332 -54.82 33.93 -45.01
C ARG A 332 -55.52 35.10 -44.33
N ARG A 333 -55.06 35.52 -43.15
CA ARG A 333 -55.62 36.66 -42.39
C ARG A 333 -55.62 37.96 -43.22
N LEU A 334 -54.51 38.23 -43.92
CA LEU A 334 -54.38 39.40 -44.80
C LEU A 334 -55.28 39.29 -46.05
N ALA A 335 -55.38 38.11 -46.67
CA ALA A 335 -56.27 37.89 -47.80
C ALA A 335 -57.75 38.09 -47.42
N ASP A 336 -58.16 37.65 -46.23
CA ASP A 336 -59.52 37.79 -45.71
C ASP A 336 -59.84 39.25 -45.39
N ALA A 337 -58.91 39.97 -44.74
CA ALA A 337 -59.02 41.41 -44.51
C ALA A 337 -59.15 42.19 -45.84
N LYS A 338 -58.35 41.83 -46.85
CA LYS A 338 -58.43 42.46 -48.18
C LYS A 338 -59.77 42.21 -48.87
N ARG A 339 -60.27 40.97 -48.85
CA ARG A 339 -61.59 40.61 -49.40
C ARG A 339 -62.73 41.37 -48.69
N ALA A 340 -62.63 41.55 -47.36
CA ALA A 340 -63.60 42.34 -46.61
C ALA A 340 -63.57 43.83 -46.99
N GLU A 341 -62.38 44.40 -47.22
CA GLU A 341 -62.22 45.78 -47.68
C GLU A 341 -62.76 45.99 -49.09
N GLU A 342 -62.43 45.09 -50.03
CA GLU A 342 -62.96 45.08 -51.41
C GLU A 342 -64.50 44.97 -51.42
N MET A 343 -65.08 44.15 -50.54
CA MET A 343 -66.54 44.06 -50.38
C MET A 343 -67.17 45.36 -49.84
N ARG A 344 -66.57 46.02 -48.83
CA ARG A 344 -67.04 47.33 -48.36
C ARG A 344 -66.97 48.39 -49.46
N GLU A 345 -65.88 48.42 -50.22
CA GLU A 345 -65.70 49.37 -51.31
C GLU A 345 -66.72 49.11 -52.44
N LEU A 346 -66.97 47.85 -52.79
CA LEU A 346 -68.01 47.45 -53.74
C LEU A 346 -69.41 47.86 -53.26
N GLU A 347 -69.72 47.67 -51.98
CA GLU A 347 -70.98 48.13 -51.38
C GLU A 347 -71.13 49.65 -51.48
N LEU A 348 -70.08 50.42 -51.17
CA LEU A 348 -70.09 51.88 -51.28
C LEU A 348 -70.28 52.34 -52.73
N LYS A 349 -69.54 51.75 -53.67
CA LYS A 349 -69.69 51.97 -55.12
C LYS A 349 -71.12 51.65 -55.59
N THR A 350 -71.70 50.55 -55.11
CA THR A 350 -73.07 50.12 -55.44
C THR A 350 -74.11 51.09 -54.87
N LYS A 351 -73.99 51.49 -53.60
CA LYS A 351 -74.86 52.49 -52.95
C LYS A 351 -74.81 53.83 -53.71
N ALA A 352 -73.62 54.30 -54.08
CA ALA A 352 -73.43 55.51 -54.89
C ALA A 352 -74.08 55.39 -56.29
N ALA A 353 -73.86 54.27 -56.98
CA ALA A 353 -74.46 54.00 -58.29
C ALA A 353 -76.00 54.00 -58.24
N ILE A 354 -76.60 53.40 -57.20
CA ILE A 354 -78.06 53.41 -56.99
C ILE A 354 -78.59 54.85 -56.85
N ILE A 355 -77.90 55.71 -56.08
CA ILE A 355 -78.28 57.13 -55.89
C ILE A 355 -78.22 57.88 -57.23
N VAL A 356 -77.14 57.72 -57.99
CA VAL A 356 -76.96 58.36 -59.31
C VAL A 356 -78.02 57.88 -60.31
N GLN A 357 -78.28 56.57 -60.38
CA GLN A 357 -79.32 55.99 -61.22
C GLN A 357 -80.72 56.50 -60.84
N ALA A 358 -81.03 56.58 -59.55
CA ALA A 358 -82.31 57.12 -59.06
C ALA A 358 -82.47 58.60 -59.41
N ALA A 359 -81.42 59.41 -59.25
CA ALA A 359 -81.41 60.82 -59.65
C ALA A 359 -81.62 60.98 -61.17
N TRP A 360 -80.95 60.17 -61.99
CA TRP A 360 -81.12 60.17 -63.44
C TRP A 360 -82.53 59.75 -63.87
N ARG A 361 -83.06 58.64 -63.35
CA ARG A 361 -84.45 58.19 -63.59
C ARG A 361 -85.46 59.29 -63.21
N ARG A 362 -85.22 59.98 -62.10
CA ARG A 362 -86.04 61.13 -61.64
C ARG A 362 -85.93 62.32 -62.60
N TYR A 363 -84.73 62.66 -63.09
CA TYR A 363 -84.51 63.71 -64.09
C TYR A 363 -85.23 63.39 -65.41
N ILE A 364 -85.05 62.19 -65.96
CA ILE A 364 -85.72 61.74 -67.19
C ILE A 364 -87.24 61.77 -67.03
N THR A 365 -87.77 61.30 -65.90
CA THR A 365 -89.21 61.36 -65.60
C THR A 365 -89.70 62.81 -65.57
N ARG A 366 -89.02 63.72 -64.87
CA ARG A 366 -89.35 65.16 -64.85
C ARG A 366 -89.25 65.81 -66.24
N LYS A 367 -88.26 65.43 -67.06
CA LYS A 367 -88.08 65.93 -68.44
C LYS A 367 -89.20 65.43 -69.36
N SER A 368 -89.59 64.16 -69.25
CA SER A 368 -90.70 63.60 -70.02
C SER A 368 -92.06 64.21 -69.63
N LEU A 369 -92.29 64.49 -68.34
CA LEU A 369 -93.47 65.19 -67.85
C LEU A 369 -93.51 66.65 -68.34
N LYS A 370 -92.38 67.38 -68.30
CA LYS A 370 -92.27 68.73 -68.91
C LYS A 370 -92.61 68.69 -70.41
N ASN A 371 -92.15 67.68 -71.15
CA ASN A 371 -92.45 67.54 -72.58
C ASN A 371 -93.91 67.13 -72.85
N LYS A 372 -94.53 66.28 -72.01
CA LYS A 372 -95.98 65.99 -72.06
C LYS A 372 -96.81 67.26 -71.78
N GLY A 373 -96.39 68.08 -70.82
CA GLY A 373 -96.99 69.39 -70.54
C GLY A 373 -96.92 70.35 -71.74
N LYS A 374 -95.81 70.37 -72.48
CA LYS A 374 -95.68 71.14 -73.74
C LYS A 374 -96.58 70.58 -74.85
N LYS A 375 -96.65 69.26 -75.06
CA LYS A 375 -97.57 68.66 -76.06
C LYS A 375 -99.05 68.98 -75.79
N LYS A 376 -99.47 69.10 -74.52
CA LYS A 376 -100.86 69.49 -74.18
C LYS A 376 -101.20 70.95 -74.53
N LYS A 377 -100.22 71.84 -74.72
CA LYS A 377 -100.45 73.22 -75.21
C LYS A 377 -100.56 73.30 -76.74
N ASN A 378 -99.84 72.48 -77.50
CA ASN A 378 -99.85 72.56 -78.97
C ASN A 378 -100.98 71.77 -79.67
N ALA A 379 -101.73 70.94 -78.94
CA ALA A 379 -102.81 70.11 -79.51
C ALA A 379 -104.18 70.82 -79.63
N LYS A 380 -104.29 72.13 -79.33
CA LYS A 380 -105.58 72.84 -79.21
C LYS A 380 -105.81 74.01 -80.18
N LYS A 381 -105.00 74.16 -81.24
CA LYS A 381 -105.16 75.22 -82.25
C LYS A 381 -104.89 74.70 -83.67
N GLY A 382 -105.94 74.15 -84.32
CA GLY A 382 -105.81 73.59 -85.67
C GLY A 382 -106.94 72.69 -86.14
N LYS A 383 -108.21 73.14 -86.15
CA LYS A 383 -109.27 72.47 -86.91
C LYS A 383 -110.41 73.42 -87.33
N LYS A 384 -110.53 73.65 -88.65
CA LYS A 384 -111.64 74.31 -89.41
C LYS A 384 -111.90 75.81 -89.16
N LYS A 385 -112.38 76.62 -90.12
CA LYS A 385 -112.44 76.54 -91.61
C LYS A 385 -111.49 77.65 -92.18
N THR A 386 -111.32 77.98 -93.47
CA THR A 386 -111.86 77.63 -94.82
C THR A 386 -110.68 77.83 -95.81
N LYS A 387 -110.72 77.79 -97.16
CA LYS A 387 -111.75 77.74 -98.22
C LYS A 387 -111.23 76.84 -99.34
#